data_AF-A0A352VZV4-F1
#
_entry.id   AF-A0A352VZV4-F1
#
_cell.length_a   1.000
_cell.length_b   1.000
_cell.length_c   1.000
_cell.angle_alpha   90.00
_cell.angle_beta   90.00
_cell.angle_gamma   90.00
#
_symmetry.space_group_name_H-M   'P 1'
#
loop_
_entity.id
_entity.type
_entity.pdbx_description
1 polymer ?
#
loop_
_entity_poly.entity_id
_entity_poly.type
_entity_poly.pdbx_seq_one_letter_code
_entity_poly.pdbx_strand_id
1 'polypeptide(L)'
;MWEQDSMQIWFSGTLYDLALTSGGAKLYGHGQKDRTESIKTDGVLYTVTRASDGKTRYRIGFPKPDGGEWKKNDLVKFAFIINDADIKGERKGWMYYLTDIGNPVERSQSKEFILLDNESMEANENDIYNNSKINLSWSMNLKNWMAKTSGEMKITIDAKDNSVVFNTIFKPENKDRWMYPVLQLSESDRAAKYLFFEIKAVQDPPNRGFKNEQAMFYDAQNKRIGTIPYSVPQSDKFSKIILDLNKYGFDLSKAKDVRIGLNNKDAYEVTVWIRNLKFGDKDK
;
A
#
# COMPACT_ATOMS: atom_id res chain seq x y z
N MET A 1 16.27 -9.22 27.31
CA MET A 1 15.11 -9.34 26.39
C MET A 1 15.54 -9.52 24.94
N TRP A 2 16.72 -9.02 24.54
CA TRP A 2 17.09 -8.78 23.14
C TRP A 2 18.03 -9.83 22.53
N GLU A 3 18.11 -11.00 23.15
CA GLU A 3 19.01 -12.08 22.74
C GLU A 3 18.40 -12.95 21.63
N GLN A 4 17.13 -12.70 21.29
CA GLN A 4 16.36 -13.38 20.24
C GLN A 4 15.55 -12.35 19.44
N ASP A 5 14.86 -12.84 18.42
CA ASP A 5 13.88 -12.07 17.66
C ASP A 5 12.93 -11.30 18.58
N SER A 6 12.78 -10.03 18.25
CA SER A 6 12.02 -9.11 19.07
C SER A 6 11.42 -7.98 18.22
N MET A 7 10.37 -7.37 18.75
CA MET A 7 9.63 -6.31 18.10
C MET A 7 9.43 -5.14 19.05
N GLN A 8 9.75 -3.93 18.58
CA GLN A 8 9.32 -2.69 19.21
C GLN A 8 8.02 -2.22 18.60
N ILE A 9 7.13 -1.68 19.44
CA ILE A 9 5.79 -1.26 19.04
C ILE A 9 5.52 0.08 19.68
N TRP A 10 5.15 1.07 18.88
CA TRP A 10 4.65 2.35 19.37
C TRP A 10 3.15 2.38 19.18
N PHE A 11 2.43 2.48 20.28
CA PHE A 11 0.98 2.51 20.28
C PHE A 11 0.48 3.52 21.31
N SER A 12 -0.35 4.46 20.84
CA SER A 12 -1.02 5.46 21.69
C SER A 12 -0.10 6.18 22.70
N GLY A 13 1.06 6.65 22.23
CA GLY A 13 1.98 7.40 23.09
C GLY A 13 2.85 6.54 24.01
N THR A 14 2.84 5.22 23.81
CA THR A 14 3.56 4.25 24.63
C THR A 14 4.42 3.35 23.75
N LEU A 15 5.68 3.13 24.17
CA LEU A 15 6.57 2.16 23.51
C LEU A 15 6.46 0.84 24.24
N TYR A 16 6.35 -0.25 23.47
CA TYR A 16 6.36 -1.61 23.96
C TYR A 16 7.47 -2.40 23.30
N ASP A 17 8.07 -3.29 24.06
CA ASP A 17 9.02 -4.29 23.61
C ASP A 17 8.36 -5.67 23.77
N LEU A 18 8.20 -6.39 22.67
CA LEU A 18 7.66 -7.74 22.62
C LEU A 18 8.74 -8.70 22.14
N ALA A 19 9.07 -9.72 22.92
CA ALA A 19 10.13 -10.66 22.61
C ALA A 19 9.80 -12.09 23.02
N LEU A 20 10.44 -13.05 22.35
CA LEU A 20 10.53 -14.42 22.83
C LEU A 20 11.77 -14.55 23.72
N THR A 21 11.58 -15.04 24.95
CA THR A 21 12.67 -15.31 25.90
C THR A 21 12.70 -16.79 26.27
N SER A 22 13.74 -17.24 26.96
CA SER A 22 13.81 -18.60 27.52
C SER A 22 12.61 -18.92 28.45
N GLY A 23 12.03 -17.89 29.08
CA GLY A 23 10.83 -17.99 29.90
C GLY A 23 9.51 -17.76 29.15
N GLY A 24 9.51 -17.84 27.82
CA GLY A 24 8.34 -17.58 26.97
C GLY A 24 8.22 -16.13 26.49
N ALA A 25 7.07 -15.80 25.92
CA ALA A 25 6.78 -14.45 25.41
C ALA A 25 6.76 -13.43 26.55
N LYS A 26 7.40 -12.28 26.34
CA LYS A 26 7.41 -11.16 27.28
C LYS A 26 7.07 -9.87 26.57
N LEU A 27 6.19 -9.08 27.18
CA LEU A 27 5.84 -7.72 26.77
C LEU A 27 6.26 -6.76 27.88
N TYR A 28 6.98 -5.70 27.52
CA TYR A 28 7.36 -4.63 28.43
C TYR A 28 6.90 -3.31 27.84
N GLY A 29 6.27 -2.45 28.62
CA GLY A 29 5.97 -1.08 28.21
C GLY A 29 6.91 -0.09 28.87
N HIS A 30 7.26 0.98 28.17
CA HIS A 30 8.06 2.09 28.70
C HIS A 30 7.17 3.27 29.08
N GLY A 31 7.39 3.83 30.27
CA GLY A 31 6.81 5.11 30.69
C GLY A 31 7.25 6.29 29.81
N GLN A 32 6.46 7.37 29.83
CA GLN A 32 6.69 8.56 29.00
C GLN A 32 7.91 9.40 29.41
N LYS A 33 8.38 9.30 30.67
CA LYS A 33 9.43 10.16 31.22
C LYS A 33 10.82 9.52 31.25
N ASP A 34 10.93 8.22 31.51
CA ASP A 34 12.21 7.52 31.50
C ASP A 34 12.02 6.07 31.03
N ARG A 35 12.93 5.59 30.19
CA ARG A 35 12.91 4.22 29.60
C ARG A 35 12.98 3.09 30.64
N THR A 36 13.11 3.42 31.93
CA THR A 36 13.31 2.53 33.07
C THR A 36 12.02 2.20 33.82
N GLU A 37 10.95 2.98 33.66
CA GLU A 37 9.66 2.67 34.30
C GLU A 37 8.89 1.65 33.46
N SER A 38 8.80 0.42 33.95
CA SER A 38 7.89 -0.58 33.41
C SER A 38 6.46 -0.19 33.75
N ILE A 39 5.67 0.15 32.74
CA ILE A 39 4.22 0.33 32.92
C ILE A 39 3.51 -1.02 32.89
N LYS A 40 2.38 -1.10 33.60
CA LYS A 40 1.50 -2.27 33.53
C LYS A 40 0.95 -2.41 32.12
N THR A 41 1.04 -3.62 31.58
CA THR A 41 0.50 -4.01 30.26
C THR A 41 -0.90 -4.62 30.40
N ASP A 42 -1.62 -4.26 31.47
CA ASP A 42 -2.92 -4.82 31.82
C ASP A 42 -3.89 -4.69 30.64
N GLY A 43 -4.51 -5.81 30.25
CA GLY A 43 -5.44 -5.87 29.12
C GLY A 43 -4.79 -6.00 27.74
N VAL A 44 -3.46 -5.92 27.60
CA VAL A 44 -2.78 -6.21 26.34
C VAL A 44 -2.60 -7.72 26.20
N LEU A 45 -3.22 -8.30 25.17
CA LEU A 45 -3.08 -9.72 24.85
C LEU A 45 -1.87 -9.89 23.94
N TYR A 46 -1.00 -10.86 24.21
CA TYR A 46 0.14 -11.12 23.33
C TYR A 46 0.60 -12.58 23.34
N THR A 47 1.11 -13.02 22.20
CA THR A 47 1.87 -14.27 22.06
C THR A 47 3.06 -14.05 21.14
N VAL A 48 4.14 -14.80 21.38
CA VAL A 48 5.27 -14.91 20.47
C VAL A 48 5.61 -16.39 20.35
N THR A 49 5.64 -16.91 19.13
CA THR A 49 5.94 -18.31 18.87
C THR A 49 7.00 -18.43 17.79
N ARG A 50 7.94 -19.37 17.98
CA ARG A 50 8.83 -19.80 16.91
C ARG A 50 8.16 -20.96 16.18
N ALA A 51 7.82 -20.74 14.92
CA ALA A 51 7.21 -21.75 14.08
C ALA A 51 8.24 -22.75 13.54
N SER A 52 7.76 -23.93 13.13
CA SER A 52 8.60 -25.01 12.60
C SER A 52 9.32 -24.67 11.29
N ASP A 53 8.84 -23.65 10.57
CA ASP A 53 9.47 -23.09 9.38
C ASP A 53 10.62 -22.12 9.70
N GLY A 54 11.00 -22.00 10.98
CA GLY A 54 12.07 -21.14 11.44
C GLY A 54 11.67 -19.67 11.53
N LYS A 55 10.39 -19.30 11.40
CA LYS A 55 9.93 -17.92 11.54
C LYS A 55 9.43 -17.63 12.94
N THR A 56 9.64 -16.40 13.41
CA THR A 56 9.02 -15.89 14.64
C THR A 56 7.69 -15.22 14.29
N ARG A 57 6.61 -15.60 14.99
CA ARG A 57 5.26 -15.03 14.83
C ARG A 57 4.88 -14.26 16.07
N TYR A 58 4.41 -13.04 15.86
CA TYR A 58 3.96 -12.13 16.91
C TYR A 58 2.45 -11.94 16.79
N ARG A 59 1.72 -12.15 17.88
CA ARG A 59 0.33 -11.76 18.00
C ARG A 59 0.23 -10.76 19.13
N ILE A 60 -0.45 -9.64 18.90
CA ILE A 60 -0.71 -8.64 19.92
C ILE A 60 -2.09 -8.01 19.72
N GLY A 61 -2.80 -7.75 20.81
CA GLY A 61 -4.07 -7.05 20.85
C GLY A 61 -4.02 -5.98 21.92
N PHE A 62 -4.15 -4.72 21.52
CA PHE A 62 -4.20 -3.59 22.44
C PHE A 62 -5.65 -3.26 22.80
N PRO A 63 -5.96 -2.95 24.08
CA PRO A 63 -7.22 -2.31 24.42
C PRO A 63 -7.26 -0.89 23.87
N LYS A 64 -8.45 -0.31 23.72
CA LYS A 64 -8.58 1.07 23.31
C LYS A 64 -8.04 2.00 24.42
N PRO A 65 -7.21 3.00 24.10
CA PRO A 65 -6.57 3.85 25.13
C PRO A 65 -7.55 4.64 26.00
N ASP A 66 -8.73 4.98 25.46
CA ASP A 66 -9.78 5.68 26.18
C ASP A 66 -10.67 4.76 27.04
N GLY A 67 -10.36 3.46 27.09
CA GLY A 67 -11.13 2.44 27.81
C GLY A 67 -12.41 2.01 27.10
N GLY A 68 -12.70 2.53 25.91
CA GLY A 68 -13.83 2.12 25.10
C GLY A 68 -13.60 0.84 24.30
N GLU A 69 -14.59 0.48 23.50
CA GLU A 69 -14.45 -0.58 22.50
C GLU A 69 -13.90 -0.02 21.19
N TRP A 70 -13.06 -0.80 20.52
CA TRP A 70 -12.63 -0.50 19.16
C TRP A 70 -13.81 -0.55 18.20
N LYS A 71 -13.90 0.46 17.34
CA LYS A 71 -14.94 0.58 16.32
C LYS A 71 -14.31 0.76 14.95
N LYS A 72 -15.04 0.36 13.92
CA LYS A 72 -14.74 0.74 12.54
C LYS A 72 -14.51 2.24 12.45
N ASN A 73 -13.51 2.61 11.68
CA ASN A 73 -13.08 3.98 11.46
C ASN A 73 -12.38 4.67 12.64
N ASP A 74 -12.12 3.95 13.74
CA ASP A 74 -11.25 4.49 14.79
C ASP A 74 -9.86 4.77 14.21
N LEU A 75 -9.31 5.93 14.58
CA LEU A 75 -7.95 6.31 14.23
C LEU A 75 -6.98 5.74 15.26
N VAL A 76 -5.92 5.12 14.74
CA VAL A 76 -4.92 4.44 15.54
C VAL A 76 -3.54 4.89 15.11
N LYS A 77 -2.81 5.53 16.01
CA LYS A 77 -1.40 5.83 15.81
C LYS A 77 -0.57 4.62 16.22
N PHE A 78 0.03 3.98 15.22
CA PHE A 78 0.75 2.72 15.38
C PHE A 78 2.04 2.73 14.57
N ALA A 79 3.10 2.14 15.11
CA ALA A 79 4.30 1.83 14.36
C ALA A 79 4.99 0.64 15.02
N PHE A 80 5.80 -0.08 14.26
CA PHE A 80 6.60 -1.16 14.81
C PHE A 80 7.96 -1.21 14.14
N ILE A 81 8.91 -1.82 14.84
CA ILE A 81 10.23 -2.13 14.35
C ILE A 81 10.54 -3.58 14.69
N ILE A 82 11.07 -4.34 13.73
CA ILE A 82 11.48 -5.72 13.95
C ILE A 82 13.00 -5.79 14.07
N ASN A 83 13.46 -6.54 15.08
CA ASN A 83 14.83 -6.98 15.26
C ASN A 83 14.87 -8.50 14.97
N ASP A 84 15.63 -8.86 13.95
CA ASP A 84 15.96 -10.23 13.59
C ASP A 84 17.34 -10.54 14.20
N ALA A 85 17.35 -11.37 15.22
CA ALA A 85 18.55 -11.69 16.00
C ALA A 85 18.94 -13.17 15.86
N ASP A 86 18.55 -13.82 14.76
CA ASP A 86 18.78 -15.23 14.52
C ASP A 86 20.28 -15.59 14.54
N ILE A 87 20.67 -16.20 15.67
CA ILE A 87 21.78 -17.15 15.89
C ILE A 87 23.03 -16.87 15.04
N LYS A 88 23.78 -15.83 15.41
CA LYS A 88 25.25 -15.72 15.22
C LYS A 88 25.91 -14.52 15.90
N GLY A 89 25.25 -13.89 16.86
CA GLY A 89 25.84 -12.79 17.65
C GLY A 89 26.04 -11.47 16.90
N GLU A 90 25.88 -11.44 15.58
CA GLU A 90 25.82 -10.19 14.82
C GLU A 90 24.38 -9.65 14.84
N ARG A 91 24.15 -8.70 15.75
CA ARG A 91 22.96 -7.87 15.76
C ARG A 91 22.92 -7.10 14.42
N LYS A 92 22.01 -7.46 13.52
CA LYS A 92 21.74 -6.67 12.30
C LYS A 92 20.99 -5.37 12.56
N GLY A 93 20.61 -5.15 13.82
CA GLY A 93 19.90 -3.95 14.23
C GLY A 93 18.43 -4.01 13.84
N TRP A 94 17.75 -2.92 14.11
CA TRP A 94 16.36 -2.70 13.79
C TRP A 94 16.17 -2.58 12.27
N MET A 95 15.60 -3.61 11.63
CA MET A 95 15.72 -3.79 10.17
C MET A 95 14.54 -3.26 9.34
N TYR A 96 13.34 -3.18 9.92
CA TYR A 96 12.14 -2.77 9.19
C TYR A 96 11.29 -1.84 10.05
N TYR A 97 11.06 -0.63 9.57
CA TYR A 97 10.19 0.33 10.22
C TYR A 97 9.61 1.35 9.23
N LEU A 98 8.39 1.82 9.51
CA LEU A 98 7.78 2.96 8.82
C LEU A 98 8.19 4.31 9.44
N THR A 99 8.66 4.27 10.69
CA THR A 99 9.10 5.40 11.52
C THR A 99 10.11 4.85 12.53
N ASP A 100 11.26 5.49 12.73
CA ASP A 100 12.23 5.03 13.74
C ASP A 100 11.76 5.38 15.16
N ILE A 101 10.79 4.60 15.65
CA ILE A 101 10.27 4.73 17.02
C ILE A 101 11.29 4.38 18.11
N GLY A 102 12.47 3.85 17.74
CA GLY A 102 13.62 3.71 18.64
C GLY A 102 14.20 5.07 19.04
N ASN A 103 14.09 6.06 18.15
CA ASN A 103 14.37 7.46 18.42
C ASN A 103 13.13 8.17 19.01
N PRO A 104 13.15 8.65 20.28
CA PRO A 104 12.00 9.29 20.90
C PRO A 104 11.44 10.50 20.13
N VAL A 105 12.31 11.22 19.41
CA VAL A 105 11.93 12.41 18.63
C VAL A 105 11.03 12.03 17.45
N GLU A 106 11.26 10.86 16.85
CA GLU A 106 10.57 10.41 15.63
C GLU A 106 9.23 9.74 15.91
N ARG A 107 8.96 9.34 17.15
CA ARG A 107 7.67 8.74 17.55
C ARG A 107 6.46 9.65 17.29
N SER A 108 6.70 10.96 17.32
CA SER A 108 5.69 11.96 16.95
C SER A 108 5.25 11.83 15.49
N GLN A 109 6.09 11.27 14.62
CA GLN A 109 5.87 11.12 13.18
C GLN A 109 5.18 9.80 12.80
N SER A 110 4.89 8.92 13.77
CA SER A 110 4.17 7.67 13.48
C SER A 110 2.84 7.96 12.79
N LYS A 111 2.53 7.17 11.77
CA LYS A 111 1.31 7.37 10.99
C LYS A 111 0.07 6.93 11.76
N GLU A 112 -1.04 7.58 11.42
CA GLU A 112 -2.36 7.15 11.86
C GLU A 112 -2.97 6.20 10.83
N PHE A 113 -3.64 5.17 11.32
CA PHE A 113 -4.33 4.14 10.56
C PHE A 113 -5.80 4.14 10.94
N ILE A 114 -6.66 3.74 10.01
CA ILE A 114 -8.09 3.60 10.24
C ILE A 114 -8.39 2.13 10.49
N LEU A 115 -9.03 1.79 11.62
CA LEU A 115 -9.46 0.41 11.88
C LEU A 115 -10.61 0.01 10.96
N LEU A 116 -10.51 -1.20 10.41
CA LEU A 116 -11.53 -1.82 9.58
C LEU A 116 -12.29 -2.87 10.40
N ASP A 117 -13.51 -3.26 9.96
CA ASP A 117 -14.33 -4.24 10.69
C ASP A 117 -13.67 -5.62 10.80
N ASN A 118 -13.89 -6.27 11.94
CA ASN A 118 -13.34 -7.59 12.31
C ASN A 118 -13.79 -8.76 11.43
N GLU A 119 -14.83 -8.61 10.60
CA GLU A 119 -15.24 -9.63 9.62
C GLU A 119 -14.17 -9.92 8.55
N SER A 120 -13.09 -9.13 8.52
CA SER A 120 -11.97 -9.28 7.58
C SER A 120 -10.75 -10.04 8.13
N MET A 121 -10.71 -10.42 9.43
CA MET A 121 -9.46 -10.89 10.08
C MET A 121 -9.51 -12.20 10.87
N GLU A 122 -10.61 -12.97 10.92
CA GLU A 122 -10.55 -14.40 11.32
C GLU A 122 -10.02 -15.30 10.19
N ALA A 123 -9.06 -14.80 9.43
CA ALA A 123 -8.30 -15.57 8.46
C ALA A 123 -7.14 -16.21 9.21
N ASN A 124 -7.10 -17.55 9.23
CA ASN A 124 -6.06 -18.33 9.89
C ASN A 124 -4.68 -17.87 9.42
N GLU A 125 -3.61 -18.08 10.19
CA GLU A 125 -2.22 -17.71 9.81
C GLU A 125 -1.80 -18.23 8.41
N ASN A 126 -2.52 -19.21 7.84
CA ASN A 126 -2.34 -19.72 6.48
C ASN A 126 -3.01 -18.88 5.37
N ASP A 127 -3.94 -17.99 5.69
CA ASP A 127 -4.71 -17.17 4.75
C ASP A 127 -4.03 -15.84 4.40
N ILE A 128 -3.06 -15.38 5.20
CA ILE A 128 -2.27 -14.17 4.89
C ILE A 128 -1.48 -14.35 3.58
N TYR A 129 -1.16 -15.60 3.21
CA TYR A 129 -0.52 -15.92 1.93
C TYR A 129 -1.51 -16.13 0.77
N ASN A 130 -2.80 -16.37 1.05
CA ASN A 130 -3.81 -16.71 0.04
C ASN A 130 -5.08 -15.84 0.16
N ASN A 131 -4.96 -14.57 -0.21
CA ASN A 131 -5.95 -13.78 -0.96
C ASN A 131 -7.46 -14.16 -0.82
N SER A 132 -8.24 -13.28 -0.17
CA SER A 132 -9.71 -13.04 -0.23
C SER A 132 -10.32 -13.08 1.19
N LYS A 133 -11.03 -12.09 1.73
CA LYS A 133 -11.94 -11.08 1.17
C LYS A 133 -11.94 -9.79 2.03
N ILE A 134 -11.08 -8.84 1.70
CA ILE A 134 -11.56 -7.45 1.69
C ILE A 134 -12.17 -7.29 0.31
N ASN A 135 -13.46 -6.96 0.22
CA ASN A 135 -14.09 -6.55 -1.05
C ASN A 135 -13.54 -5.16 -1.45
N LEU A 136 -12.22 -5.08 -1.62
CA LEU A 136 -11.60 -4.06 -2.45
C LEU A 136 -12.25 -4.23 -3.81
N SER A 137 -12.78 -3.14 -4.38
CA SER A 137 -13.25 -3.17 -5.76
C SER A 137 -12.13 -3.77 -6.62
N TRP A 138 -12.48 -4.44 -7.73
CA TRP A 138 -11.49 -5.13 -8.56
C TRP A 138 -10.28 -4.23 -8.93
N SER A 139 -10.51 -2.92 -9.10
CA SER A 139 -9.47 -1.93 -9.35
C SER A 139 -8.55 -1.63 -8.17
N MET A 140 -8.97 -1.89 -6.93
CA MET A 140 -8.24 -1.69 -5.68
C MET A 140 -7.38 -2.88 -5.27
N ASN A 141 -7.50 -4.02 -5.97
CA ASN A 141 -6.63 -5.16 -5.72
C ASN A 141 -5.27 -4.94 -6.41
N LEU A 142 -4.22 -4.73 -5.59
CA LEU A 142 -2.87 -4.50 -6.08
C LEU A 142 -2.34 -5.61 -7.01
N LYS A 143 -2.81 -6.86 -6.84
CA LYS A 143 -2.39 -8.00 -7.69
C LYS A 143 -2.86 -7.88 -9.13
N ASN A 144 -3.86 -7.04 -9.40
CA ASN A 144 -4.36 -6.79 -10.74
C ASN A 144 -3.49 -5.77 -11.49
N TRP A 145 -2.59 -5.08 -10.78
CA TRP A 145 -1.70 -4.07 -11.33
C TRP A 145 -0.26 -4.57 -11.39
N MET A 146 0.39 -4.31 -12.52
CA MET A 146 1.82 -4.55 -12.68
C MET A 146 2.54 -3.23 -12.93
N ALA A 147 3.61 -3.00 -12.17
CA ALA A 147 4.47 -1.83 -12.32
C ALA A 147 5.15 -1.85 -13.69
N LYS A 148 5.00 -0.75 -14.44
CA LYS A 148 5.73 -0.54 -15.69
C LYS A 148 6.03 0.93 -15.88
N THR A 149 7.30 1.25 -16.00
CA THR A 149 7.82 2.62 -16.02
C THR A 149 9.23 2.64 -16.62
N SER A 150 9.68 3.82 -17.04
CA SER A 150 11.09 4.08 -17.33
C SER A 150 11.94 4.29 -16.06
N GLY A 151 11.31 4.53 -14.91
CA GLY A 151 11.96 4.76 -13.61
C GLY A 151 11.74 3.61 -12.62
N GLU A 152 11.61 3.95 -11.34
CA GLU A 152 11.27 3.02 -10.26
C GLU A 152 9.87 3.33 -9.76
N MET A 153 8.97 2.35 -9.75
CA MET A 153 7.56 2.53 -9.37
C MET A 153 7.20 1.69 -8.16
N LYS A 154 6.57 2.32 -7.18
CA LYS A 154 5.91 1.68 -6.04
C LYS A 154 4.40 1.79 -6.20
N ILE A 155 3.71 0.67 -6.01
CA ILE A 155 2.25 0.60 -6.04
C ILE A 155 1.75 0.36 -4.61
N THR A 156 0.86 1.22 -4.13
CA THR A 156 0.27 1.12 -2.78
C THR A 156 -1.22 1.43 -2.79
N ILE A 157 -1.88 1.24 -1.66
CA ILE A 157 -3.26 1.69 -1.44
C ILE A 157 -3.28 2.94 -0.58
N ASP A 158 -4.06 3.93 -1.01
CA ASP A 158 -4.48 5.04 -0.17
C ASP A 158 -5.90 4.74 0.33
N ALA A 159 -5.98 4.32 1.61
CA ALA A 159 -7.23 3.95 2.25
C ALA A 159 -8.16 5.16 2.46
N LYS A 160 -7.60 6.37 2.62
CA LYS A 160 -8.40 7.59 2.84
C LYS A 160 -9.21 7.93 1.59
N ASP A 161 -8.58 7.84 0.43
CA ASP A 161 -9.21 8.19 -0.85
C ASP A 161 -9.80 6.99 -1.59
N ASN A 162 -9.66 5.78 -1.03
CA ASN A 162 -10.01 4.50 -1.63
C ASN A 162 -9.45 4.41 -3.07
N SER A 163 -8.14 4.59 -3.20
CA SER A 163 -7.45 4.64 -4.49
C SER A 163 -6.16 3.82 -4.51
N VAL A 164 -5.80 3.35 -5.70
CA VAL A 164 -4.47 2.78 -5.96
C VAL A 164 -3.51 3.91 -6.28
N VAL A 165 -2.37 3.91 -5.61
CA VAL A 165 -1.32 4.92 -5.75
C VAL A 165 -0.16 4.34 -6.54
N PHE A 166 0.27 5.06 -7.56
CA PHE A 166 1.46 4.78 -8.34
C PHE A 166 2.44 5.92 -8.11
N ASN A 167 3.43 5.68 -7.26
CA ASN A 167 4.52 6.61 -7.03
C ASN A 167 5.69 6.17 -7.91
N THR A 168 6.18 7.07 -8.76
CA THR A 168 7.25 6.78 -9.71
C THR A 168 8.36 7.83 -9.60
N ILE A 169 9.58 7.36 -9.39
CA ILE A 169 10.79 8.18 -9.35
C ILE A 169 11.61 7.94 -10.62
N PHE A 170 11.97 9.01 -11.32
CA PHE A 170 12.80 9.01 -12.52
C PHE A 170 14.20 9.51 -12.20
N LYS A 171 15.20 8.78 -12.68
CA LYS A 171 16.59 9.21 -12.59
C LYS A 171 16.86 10.31 -13.62
N PRO A 172 17.82 11.23 -13.38
CA PRO A 172 18.12 12.33 -14.29
C PRO A 172 18.37 11.91 -15.75
N GLU A 173 18.98 10.75 -15.96
CA GLU A 173 19.30 10.15 -17.26
C GLU A 173 18.09 9.63 -18.04
N ASN A 174 16.91 9.51 -17.42
CA ASN A 174 15.69 9.09 -18.10
C ASN A 174 15.23 10.19 -19.09
N LYS A 175 15.53 9.98 -20.38
CA LYS A 175 15.11 10.88 -21.48
C LYS A 175 13.60 10.84 -21.74
N ASP A 176 12.98 9.67 -21.57
CA ASP A 176 11.54 9.46 -21.75
C ASP A 176 10.94 8.89 -20.46
N ARG A 177 10.07 9.64 -19.80
CA ARG A 177 9.68 9.45 -18.39
C ARG A 177 8.26 8.92 -18.27
N TRP A 178 8.06 7.75 -18.86
CA TRP A 178 6.78 7.07 -18.84
C TRP A 178 6.52 6.39 -17.50
N MET A 179 5.32 6.58 -16.96
CA MET A 179 4.69 5.70 -15.99
C MET A 179 3.40 5.14 -16.61
N TYR A 180 3.23 3.82 -16.59
CA TYR A 180 2.20 3.14 -17.37
C TYR A 180 1.83 1.80 -16.74
N PRO A 181 1.30 1.82 -15.51
CA PRO A 181 0.87 0.63 -14.80
C PRO A 181 -0.11 -0.17 -15.67
N VAL A 182 0.08 -1.48 -15.63
CA VAL A 182 -0.62 -2.42 -16.50
C VAL A 182 -1.73 -3.08 -15.71
N LEU A 183 -2.92 -3.08 -16.28
CA LEU A 183 -4.10 -3.76 -15.75
C LEU A 183 -4.54 -4.83 -16.74
N GLN A 184 -4.57 -6.09 -16.30
CA GLN A 184 -5.05 -7.20 -17.12
C GLN A 184 -6.57 -7.07 -17.32
N LEU A 185 -7.06 -7.38 -18.51
CA LEU A 185 -8.49 -7.34 -18.83
C LEU A 185 -9.12 -8.72 -18.69
N SER A 186 -10.28 -8.78 -18.05
CA SER A 186 -11.17 -9.95 -18.07
C SER A 186 -11.95 -10.05 -19.40
N GLU A 187 -12.65 -11.16 -19.61
CA GLU A 187 -13.56 -11.31 -20.77
C GLU A 187 -14.69 -10.27 -20.74
N SER A 188 -15.23 -9.97 -19.56
CA SER A 188 -16.27 -8.95 -19.42
C SER A 188 -15.77 -7.54 -19.73
N ASP A 189 -14.52 -7.21 -19.34
CA ASP A 189 -13.93 -5.90 -19.66
C ASP A 189 -13.78 -5.72 -21.17
N ARG A 190 -13.42 -6.80 -21.87
CA ARG A 190 -13.25 -6.83 -23.32
C ARG A 190 -14.54 -6.59 -24.12
N ALA A 191 -15.70 -6.79 -23.50
CA ALA A 191 -17.00 -6.55 -24.11
C ALA A 191 -17.53 -5.12 -23.85
N ALA A 192 -16.83 -4.31 -23.07
CA ALA A 192 -17.29 -2.98 -22.70
C ALA A 192 -17.19 -1.95 -23.82
N LYS A 193 -18.05 -0.94 -23.77
CA LYS A 193 -18.02 0.21 -24.69
C LYS A 193 -17.26 1.40 -24.12
N TYR A 194 -17.17 1.47 -22.79
CA TYR A 194 -16.55 2.58 -22.09
C TYR A 194 -15.63 2.11 -20.98
N LEU A 195 -14.57 2.87 -20.75
CA LEU A 195 -13.73 2.81 -19.56
C LEU A 195 -13.91 4.10 -18.76
N PHE A 196 -14.25 3.96 -17.49
CA PHE A 196 -14.39 5.05 -16.54
C PHE A 196 -13.36 4.90 -15.45
N PHE A 197 -12.83 6.02 -14.97
CA PHE A 197 -12.03 6.07 -13.75
C PHE A 197 -11.95 7.51 -13.26
N GLU A 198 -11.58 7.69 -12.00
CA GLU A 198 -11.16 8.98 -11.46
C GLU A 198 -9.65 8.96 -11.27
N ILE A 199 -9.00 10.06 -11.65
CA ILE A 199 -7.55 10.22 -11.55
C ILE A 199 -7.19 11.57 -10.93
N LYS A 200 -6.18 11.57 -10.06
CA LYS A 200 -5.42 12.77 -9.66
C LYS A 200 -3.93 12.48 -9.82
N ALA A 201 -3.15 13.52 -10.10
CA ALA A 201 -1.70 13.39 -10.24
C ALA A 201 -0.98 14.61 -9.67
N VAL A 202 0.12 14.34 -8.97
CA VAL A 202 1.03 15.35 -8.43
C VAL A 202 2.44 15.04 -8.93
N GLN A 203 3.15 16.09 -9.33
CA GLN A 203 4.54 16.00 -9.78
C GLN A 203 5.46 16.72 -8.80
N ASP A 204 6.70 16.23 -8.68
CA ASP A 204 7.79 16.95 -8.05
C ASP A 204 8.98 17.10 -9.03
N PRO A 205 9.39 18.33 -9.36
CA PRO A 205 8.72 19.61 -9.05
C PRO A 205 7.30 19.71 -9.63
N PRO A 206 6.41 20.53 -9.04
CA PRO A 206 5.02 20.66 -9.51
C PRO A 206 4.92 21.41 -10.85
N ASN A 207 3.74 21.33 -11.47
CA ASN A 207 3.36 22.09 -12.68
C ASN A 207 4.24 21.85 -13.91
N ARG A 208 4.82 20.66 -14.06
CA ARG A 208 5.64 20.31 -15.23
C ARG A 208 4.78 19.84 -16.40
N GLY A 209 3.65 19.21 -16.11
CA GLY A 209 2.76 18.65 -17.11
C GLY A 209 3.30 17.36 -17.72
N PHE A 210 2.48 16.79 -18.59
CA PHE A 210 2.79 15.56 -19.31
C PHE A 210 3.00 15.86 -20.80
N LYS A 211 3.92 15.13 -21.45
CA LYS A 211 4.09 15.13 -22.91
C LYS A 211 2.95 14.39 -23.59
N ASN A 212 2.51 13.29 -22.97
CA ASN A 212 1.48 12.40 -23.47
C ASN A 212 0.69 11.83 -22.29
N GLU A 213 -0.61 11.66 -22.50
CA GLU A 213 -1.58 11.16 -21.54
C GLU A 213 -2.54 10.23 -22.29
N GLN A 214 -2.42 8.92 -22.09
CA GLN A 214 -3.10 7.97 -22.95
C GLN A 214 -3.32 6.60 -22.32
N ALA A 215 -4.49 6.01 -22.60
CA ALA A 215 -4.78 4.62 -22.31
C ALA A 215 -4.32 3.79 -23.51
N MET A 216 -3.40 2.86 -23.30
CA MET A 216 -2.83 2.02 -24.35
C MET A 216 -3.28 0.58 -24.18
N PHE A 217 -3.81 -0.02 -25.24
CA PHE A 217 -4.31 -1.40 -25.24
C PHE A 217 -3.34 -2.30 -26.00
N TYR A 218 -2.99 -3.43 -25.39
CA TYR A 218 -2.05 -4.40 -25.94
C TYR A 218 -2.68 -5.78 -26.06
N ASP A 219 -2.32 -6.52 -27.10
CA ASP A 219 -2.74 -7.90 -27.30
C ASP A 219 -1.85 -8.91 -26.56
N ALA A 220 -2.16 -10.20 -26.70
CA ALA A 220 -1.42 -11.29 -26.08
C ALA A 220 0.04 -11.38 -26.55
N GLN A 221 0.35 -10.89 -27.75
CA GLN A 221 1.70 -10.80 -28.33
C GLN A 221 2.41 -9.51 -27.94
N ASN A 222 1.84 -8.72 -27.01
CA ASN A 222 2.39 -7.45 -26.53
C ASN A 222 2.57 -6.41 -27.66
N LYS A 223 1.75 -6.49 -28.71
CA LYS A 223 1.61 -5.46 -29.74
C LYS A 223 0.51 -4.47 -29.32
N ARG A 224 0.78 -3.17 -29.48
CA ARG A 224 -0.21 -2.13 -29.21
C ARG A 224 -1.27 -2.15 -30.31
N ILE A 225 -2.53 -2.35 -29.92
CA ILE A 225 -3.67 -2.43 -30.84
C ILE A 225 -4.54 -1.17 -30.81
N GLY A 226 -4.48 -0.40 -29.72
CA GLY A 226 -5.29 0.80 -29.55
C GLY A 226 -4.64 1.82 -28.61
N THR A 227 -4.94 3.09 -28.83
CA THR A 227 -4.53 4.20 -27.98
C THR A 227 -5.67 5.20 -27.89
N ILE A 228 -6.03 5.62 -26.68
CA ILE A 228 -7.03 6.65 -26.44
C ILE A 228 -6.39 7.76 -25.61
N PRO A 229 -6.24 8.99 -26.14
CA PRO A 229 -5.76 10.11 -25.35
C PRO A 229 -6.81 10.53 -24.32
N TYR A 230 -6.35 11.00 -23.17
CA TYR A 230 -7.18 11.62 -22.13
C TYR A 230 -6.40 12.75 -21.46
N SER A 231 -7.03 13.56 -20.60
CA SER A 231 -6.34 14.64 -19.90
C SER A 231 -6.34 14.43 -18.41
N VAL A 232 -5.18 14.55 -17.77
CA VAL A 232 -5.07 14.46 -16.30
C VAL A 232 -5.04 15.86 -15.71
N PRO A 233 -5.79 16.11 -14.62
CA PRO A 233 -5.68 17.38 -13.90
C PRO A 233 -4.26 17.53 -13.32
N GLN A 234 -3.65 18.70 -13.53
CA GLN A 234 -2.41 19.10 -12.84
C GLN A 234 -2.75 19.64 -11.44
N SER A 235 -3.40 18.82 -10.61
CA SER A 235 -3.87 19.22 -9.29
C SER A 235 -3.99 18.04 -8.34
N ASP A 236 -4.10 18.33 -7.05
CA ASP A 236 -4.41 17.38 -5.99
C ASP A 236 -5.87 16.90 -5.97
N LYS A 237 -6.71 17.35 -6.91
CA LYS A 237 -8.11 16.98 -7.03
C LYS A 237 -8.33 15.88 -8.06
N PHE A 238 -9.25 14.95 -7.75
CA PHE A 238 -9.70 13.92 -8.68
C PHE A 238 -10.55 14.52 -9.80
N SER A 239 -10.29 14.06 -11.02
CA SER A 239 -11.14 14.29 -12.19
C SER A 239 -11.65 12.99 -12.76
N LYS A 240 -12.91 12.98 -13.19
CA LYS A 240 -13.54 11.84 -13.86
C LYS A 240 -13.10 11.77 -15.32
N ILE A 241 -12.63 10.60 -15.73
CA ILE A 241 -12.27 10.26 -17.11
C ILE A 241 -13.28 9.25 -17.65
N ILE A 242 -13.73 9.48 -18.87
CA ILE A 242 -14.64 8.59 -19.60
C ILE A 242 -14.07 8.40 -21.00
N LEU A 243 -13.67 7.17 -21.32
CA LEU A 243 -13.11 6.81 -22.62
C LEU A 243 -14.13 5.98 -23.40
N ASP A 244 -14.45 6.42 -24.61
CA ASP A 244 -15.20 5.62 -25.58
C ASP A 244 -14.24 4.65 -26.28
N LEU A 245 -14.41 3.36 -26.00
CA LEU A 245 -13.53 2.29 -26.48
C LEU A 245 -13.75 1.96 -27.96
N ASN A 246 -14.88 2.37 -28.54
CA ASN A 246 -15.20 2.13 -29.96
C ASN A 246 -14.73 3.29 -30.85
N LYS A 247 -14.52 4.48 -30.29
CA LYS A 247 -14.20 5.71 -31.02
C LYS A 247 -12.96 5.62 -31.91
N TYR A 248 -11.97 4.79 -31.55
CA TYR A 248 -10.67 4.72 -32.21
C TYR A 248 -10.46 3.47 -33.07
N GLY A 249 -11.52 2.69 -33.33
CA GLY A 249 -11.54 1.64 -34.36
C GLY A 249 -10.66 0.41 -34.09
N PHE A 250 -10.18 0.23 -32.87
CA PHE A 250 -9.48 -1.00 -32.47
C PHE A 250 -10.45 -2.02 -31.87
N ASP A 251 -10.08 -3.28 -32.00
CA ASP A 251 -10.89 -4.41 -31.53
C ASP A 251 -10.51 -4.74 -30.08
N LEU A 252 -11.29 -4.24 -29.12
CA LEU A 252 -11.07 -4.47 -27.68
C LEU A 252 -11.11 -5.95 -27.31
N SER A 253 -11.79 -6.80 -28.07
CA SER A 253 -11.84 -8.25 -27.82
C SER A 253 -10.47 -8.92 -27.92
N LYS A 254 -9.51 -8.28 -28.61
CA LYS A 254 -8.12 -8.74 -28.72
C LYS A 254 -7.21 -8.18 -27.63
N ALA A 255 -7.70 -7.26 -26.80
CA ALA A 255 -6.91 -6.63 -25.75
C ALA A 255 -6.69 -7.59 -24.57
N LYS A 256 -5.42 -7.87 -24.28
CA LYS A 256 -4.99 -8.58 -23.08
C LYS A 256 -4.91 -7.63 -21.88
N ASP A 257 -4.32 -6.45 -22.08
CA ASP A 257 -4.14 -5.46 -21.03
C ASP A 257 -4.39 -4.02 -21.51
N VAL A 258 -4.72 -3.17 -20.54
CA VAL A 258 -4.70 -1.71 -20.68
C VAL A 258 -3.58 -1.12 -19.83
N ARG A 259 -2.96 -0.06 -20.32
CA ARG A 259 -1.95 0.71 -19.59
C ARG A 259 -2.40 2.16 -19.46
N ILE A 260 -2.51 2.64 -18.23
CA ILE A 260 -2.87 4.03 -17.94
C ILE A 260 -1.59 4.85 -17.96
N GLY A 261 -1.22 5.35 -19.14
CA GLY A 261 0.09 5.93 -19.39
C GLY A 261 0.13 7.45 -19.24
N LEU A 262 1.11 7.93 -18.48
CA LEU A 262 1.51 9.33 -18.42
C LEU A 262 3.00 9.45 -18.71
N ASN A 263 3.36 10.36 -19.61
CA ASN A 263 4.75 10.66 -19.93
C ASN A 263 5.13 12.00 -19.33
N ASN A 264 5.93 12.01 -18.27
CA ASN A 264 6.36 13.23 -17.63
C ASN A 264 7.32 14.03 -18.53
N LYS A 265 7.22 15.36 -18.49
CA LYS A 265 8.17 16.23 -19.20
C LYS A 265 9.56 16.15 -18.58
N ASP A 266 9.68 16.67 -17.38
CA ASP A 266 10.95 16.87 -16.66
C ASP A 266 10.80 16.77 -15.12
N ALA A 267 9.63 16.38 -14.60
CA ALA A 267 9.46 16.03 -13.19
C ALA A 267 10.28 14.78 -12.81
N TYR A 268 10.93 14.81 -11.64
CA TYR A 268 11.71 13.69 -11.11
C TYR A 268 10.82 12.67 -10.43
N GLU A 269 9.71 13.10 -9.86
CA GLU A 269 8.74 12.22 -9.25
C GLU A 269 7.34 12.54 -9.76
N VAL A 270 6.53 11.49 -9.92
CA VAL A 270 5.09 11.62 -10.10
C VAL A 270 4.40 10.66 -9.17
N THR A 271 3.34 11.12 -8.53
CA THR A 271 2.40 10.26 -7.83
C THR A 271 1.04 10.38 -8.48
N VAL A 272 0.45 9.23 -8.83
CA VAL A 272 -0.87 9.14 -9.45
C VAL A 272 -1.77 8.30 -8.59
N TRP A 273 -2.99 8.76 -8.39
CA TRP A 273 -4.03 7.99 -7.71
C TRP A 273 -5.14 7.68 -8.71
N ILE A 274 -5.54 6.42 -8.77
CA ILE A 274 -6.67 5.96 -9.59
C ILE A 274 -7.70 5.30 -8.70
N ARG A 275 -8.97 5.64 -8.88
CA ARG A 275 -10.11 4.99 -8.21
C ARG A 275 -11.31 4.86 -9.12
N ASN A 276 -12.31 4.11 -8.65
CA ASN A 276 -13.58 3.91 -9.35
C ASN A 276 -13.40 3.45 -10.81
N LEU A 277 -12.35 2.65 -11.08
CA LEU A 277 -12.07 2.15 -12.43
C LEU A 277 -13.07 1.05 -12.79
N LYS A 278 -13.80 1.24 -13.87
CA LYS A 278 -14.80 0.28 -14.37
C LYS A 278 -14.87 0.25 -15.89
N PHE A 279 -15.14 -0.93 -16.42
CA PHE A 279 -15.50 -1.16 -17.80
C PHE A 279 -17.02 -1.38 -17.88
N GLY A 280 -17.70 -0.75 -18.85
CA GLY A 280 -19.15 -0.94 -18.99
C GLY A 280 -19.81 -0.13 -20.11
N ASP A 281 -21.13 -0.01 -20.02
CA ASP A 281 -21.94 0.90 -20.83
C ASP A 281 -22.03 2.30 -20.17
N LYS A 282 -22.42 3.33 -20.93
CA LYS A 282 -22.45 4.73 -20.47
C LYS A 282 -23.36 4.99 -19.26
N ASP A 283 -24.40 4.17 -19.11
CA ASP A 283 -25.54 4.43 -18.22
C ASP A 283 -25.66 3.41 -17.07
N LYS A 284 -24.56 2.73 -16.70
CA LYS A 284 -24.49 1.81 -15.55
C LYS A 284 -23.37 2.20 -14.59
#